data_AF-A0A9P6PKG5-F1
#
_entry.id   AF-A0A9P6PKG5-F1
#
_cell.length_a   1.000
_cell.length_b   1.000
_cell.length_c   1.000
_cell.angle_alpha   90.00
_cell.angle_beta   90.00
_cell.angle_gamma   90.00
#
_symmetry.space_group_name_H-M   'P 1'
#
loop_
_entity.id
_entity.type
_entity.pdbx_description
1 polymer ?
#
loop_
_entity_poly.entity_id
_entity_poly.type
_entity_poly.pdbx_seq_one_letter_code
_entity_poly.pdbx_strand_id
1 'polypeptide(L)'
;AERYDPTNERTIPIVTKPDTIELDLLPNLVQTLQNKRKYMKLGYLVMKNSSYKDINMSWNDARRREDEFFKLSPLWTQVPAARKGRVSAKKFLGELLYTHIKKELPFLRKDILELIGECEKEIASMGPPVSSIAMAKIKYFECILMLKSSLTALLDGNYSFEYISKYKADFENKDCVDPTGKNGSNDSDNDSDNDSDNDSDSDNDSDSDNDSDNDSDKDNDDKVDDFAPLSLDKDHRFIRASLHGLYQRYNQVMNRDKYMLPKEKISELVLRYKGSELPGFVSFTTFKHIYIETLVRWSDLTKVHVNNMHQYLYKVVTSFIESTAEPLLKDTLLLEFDKFYSSQSAKIDDVIENIFTDEGTPFTMN
;
A
#
# COMPACT_ATOMS: atom_id res chain seq x y z
N ALA A 1 9.97 27.16 -32.63
CA ALA A 1 11.17 27.47 -31.84
C ALA A 1 10.81 28.25 -30.58
N GLU A 2 10.20 29.44 -30.71
CA GLU A 2 9.87 30.30 -29.56
C GLU A 2 9.03 29.64 -28.46
N ARG A 3 8.11 28.72 -28.81
CA ARG A 3 7.30 27.98 -27.83
C ARG A 3 8.11 27.09 -26.89
N TYR A 4 9.25 26.56 -27.34
CA TYR A 4 10.06 25.57 -26.61
C TYR A 4 11.46 26.08 -26.25
N ASP A 5 11.84 27.27 -26.72
CA ASP A 5 13.11 27.95 -26.43
C ASP A 5 12.87 29.48 -26.40
N PRO A 6 12.17 29.99 -25.37
CA PRO A 6 11.84 31.42 -25.27
C PRO A 6 13.09 32.30 -25.07
N THR A 7 14.17 31.75 -24.51
CA THR A 7 15.43 32.45 -24.28
C THR A 7 16.39 32.41 -25.48
N ASN A 8 16.01 31.70 -26.56
CA ASN A 8 16.79 31.50 -27.79
C ASN A 8 18.21 30.98 -27.52
N GLU A 9 18.36 30.08 -26.55
CA GLU A 9 19.63 29.50 -26.11
C GLU A 9 20.14 28.39 -27.02
N ARG A 10 19.21 27.63 -27.60
CA ARG A 10 19.50 26.43 -28.39
C ARG A 10 18.96 26.50 -29.83
N THR A 11 18.43 27.66 -30.22
CA THR A 11 17.85 27.90 -31.55
C THR A 11 18.84 28.65 -32.44
N ILE A 12 19.11 28.09 -33.63
CA ILE A 12 19.95 28.73 -34.66
C ILE A 12 19.08 29.06 -35.88
N PRO A 13 18.82 30.33 -36.18
CA PRO A 13 18.14 30.72 -37.40
C PRO A 13 19.11 30.66 -38.59
N ILE A 14 18.68 29.95 -39.63
CA ILE A 14 19.42 29.82 -40.89
C ILE A 14 18.59 30.46 -42.00
N VAL A 15 19.11 31.53 -42.59
CA VAL A 15 18.53 32.21 -43.74
C VAL A 15 19.01 31.49 -45.00
N THR A 16 18.06 30.99 -45.79
CA THR A 16 18.30 30.38 -47.09
C THR A 16 17.66 31.21 -48.19
N LYS A 17 18.10 31.00 -49.45
CA LYS A 17 17.66 31.74 -50.64
C LYS A 17 17.84 33.27 -50.55
N PRO A 18 19.03 33.77 -50.15
CA PRO A 18 19.30 35.21 -50.08
C PRO A 18 19.24 35.90 -51.46
N ASP A 19 19.22 35.14 -52.54
CA ASP A 19 19.13 35.57 -53.93
C ASP A 19 17.72 35.97 -54.40
N THR A 20 16.67 35.53 -53.69
CA THR A 20 15.26 35.82 -54.06
C THR A 20 14.74 37.13 -53.44
N ILE A 21 15.53 37.76 -52.57
CA ILE A 21 15.11 38.96 -51.84
C ILE A 21 15.26 40.20 -52.73
N GLU A 22 14.23 41.04 -52.74
CA GLU A 22 14.25 42.33 -53.43
C GLU A 22 15.37 43.22 -52.89
N LEU A 23 16.05 43.97 -53.78
CA LEU A 23 17.21 44.80 -53.44
C LEU A 23 16.89 45.82 -52.33
N ASP A 24 15.67 46.35 -52.29
CA ASP A 24 15.23 47.33 -51.29
C ASP A 24 15.08 46.74 -49.88
N LEU A 25 14.84 45.42 -49.78
CA LEU A 25 14.71 44.70 -48.50
C LEU A 25 16.03 44.08 -48.01
N LEU A 26 17.06 44.09 -48.85
CA LEU A 26 18.37 43.52 -48.53
C LEU A 26 19.05 44.17 -47.30
N PRO A 27 18.98 45.51 -47.08
CA PRO A 27 19.52 46.15 -45.86
C PRO A 27 18.84 45.65 -44.58
N ASN A 28 17.52 45.40 -44.64
CA ASN A 28 16.73 44.90 -43.51
C ASN A 28 17.16 43.47 -43.12
N LEU A 29 17.47 42.65 -44.13
CA LEU A 29 18.01 41.31 -43.92
C LEU A 29 19.40 41.37 -43.28
N VAL A 30 20.30 42.21 -43.79
CA VAL A 30 21.65 42.38 -43.23
C VAL A 30 21.59 42.83 -41.77
N GLN A 31 20.69 43.75 -41.42
CA GLN A 31 20.45 44.17 -40.04
C GLN A 31 19.96 43.01 -39.16
N THR A 32 19.13 42.10 -39.70
CA THR A 32 18.70 40.88 -39.01
C THR A 32 19.87 39.92 -38.80
N LEU A 33 20.71 39.69 -39.82
CA LEU A 33 21.89 38.85 -39.74
C LEU A 33 22.94 39.37 -38.75
N GLN A 34 22.99 40.69 -38.55
CA GLN A 34 23.80 41.36 -37.53
C GLN A 34 23.19 41.32 -36.12
N ASN A 35 22.09 40.58 -35.91
CA ASN A 35 21.42 40.43 -34.62
C ASN A 35 20.82 41.75 -34.06
N LYS A 36 20.56 42.75 -34.93
CA LYS A 36 20.08 44.08 -34.51
C LYS A 36 18.56 44.22 -34.45
N ARG A 37 17.82 43.36 -35.17
CA ARG A 37 16.34 43.37 -35.19
C ARG A 37 15.73 42.42 -34.18
N LYS A 38 16.21 41.17 -34.18
CA LYS A 38 15.82 40.14 -33.24
C LYS A 38 17.08 39.49 -32.73
N TYR A 39 17.23 39.46 -31.41
CA TYR A 39 18.42 38.92 -30.78
C TYR A 39 18.32 37.41 -30.60
N MET A 40 19.34 36.70 -31.08
CA MET A 40 19.50 35.25 -30.95
C MET A 40 20.88 34.97 -30.36
N LYS A 41 20.97 34.19 -29.27
CA LYS A 41 22.25 33.95 -28.57
C LYS A 41 23.28 33.28 -29.46
N LEU A 42 22.84 32.32 -30.28
CA LEU A 42 23.71 31.61 -31.22
C LEU A 42 23.95 32.38 -32.53
N GLY A 43 23.30 33.54 -32.74
CA GLY A 43 23.41 34.37 -33.94
C GLY A 43 22.76 33.76 -35.19
N TYR A 44 22.74 34.53 -36.28
CA TYR A 44 22.17 34.11 -37.55
C TYR A 44 23.23 33.53 -38.49
N LEU A 45 22.84 32.55 -39.32
CA LEU A 45 23.63 32.03 -40.42
C LEU A 45 22.93 32.33 -41.74
N VAL A 46 23.71 32.62 -42.79
CA VAL A 46 23.18 32.79 -44.15
C VAL A 46 23.91 31.86 -45.12
N MET A 47 23.14 31.17 -45.96
CA MET A 47 23.68 30.26 -46.98
C MET A 47 22.89 30.39 -48.28
N LYS A 48 23.57 30.20 -49.41
CA LYS A 48 22.93 30.15 -50.72
C LYS A 48 22.89 28.71 -51.20
N ASN A 49 21.69 28.22 -51.49
CA ASN A 49 21.49 26.89 -52.06
C ASN A 49 21.29 26.97 -53.58
N SER A 50 21.48 25.84 -54.26
CA SER A 50 21.15 25.73 -55.68
C SER A 50 19.65 25.96 -55.91
N SER A 51 19.32 26.75 -56.92
CA SER A 51 17.94 26.93 -57.38
C SER A 51 17.54 25.79 -58.31
N TYR A 52 16.24 25.66 -58.62
CA TYR A 52 15.74 24.67 -59.58
C TYR A 52 16.39 24.81 -60.97
N LYS A 53 16.78 26.04 -61.34
CA LYS A 53 17.49 26.34 -62.59
C LYS A 53 18.91 25.75 -62.66
N ASP A 54 19.46 25.34 -61.51
CA ASP A 54 20.84 24.88 -61.35
C ASP A 54 20.94 23.39 -61.02
N ILE A 55 19.85 22.63 -61.19
CA ILE A 55 19.75 21.25 -60.70
C ILE A 55 20.77 20.29 -61.34
N ASN A 56 21.20 20.58 -62.57
CA ASN A 56 22.19 19.79 -63.31
C ASN A 56 23.64 20.23 -63.04
N MET A 57 23.88 21.16 -62.11
CA MET A 57 25.21 21.69 -61.86
C MET A 57 26.00 20.80 -60.89
N SER A 58 27.30 20.65 -61.15
CA SER A 58 28.23 20.02 -60.22
C SER A 58 28.25 20.74 -58.86
N TRP A 59 28.34 19.98 -57.77
CA TRP A 59 28.46 20.51 -56.42
C TRP A 59 29.65 21.47 -56.25
N ASN A 60 30.73 21.28 -57.02
CA ASN A 60 31.90 22.18 -56.97
C ASN A 60 31.61 23.55 -57.59
N ASP A 61 30.83 23.60 -58.67
CA ASP A 61 30.46 24.85 -59.32
C ASP A 61 29.37 25.58 -58.53
N ALA A 62 28.45 24.85 -57.89
CA ALA A 62 27.47 25.41 -56.95
C ALA A 62 28.16 26.10 -55.75
N ARG A 63 29.24 25.49 -55.23
CA ARG A 63 30.08 26.05 -54.16
C ARG A 63 30.78 27.33 -54.59
N ARG A 64 31.40 27.31 -55.77
CA ARG A 64 32.09 28.48 -56.32
C ARG A 64 31.12 29.65 -56.50
N ARG A 65 29.91 29.40 -56.98
CA ARG A 65 28.87 30.43 -57.14
C ARG A 65 28.29 30.95 -55.82
N GLU A 66 28.29 30.15 -54.76
CA GLU A 66 27.97 30.64 -53.41
C GLU A 66 29.04 31.64 -52.95
N ASP A 67 30.32 31.27 -53.08
CA ASP A 67 31.43 32.13 -52.71
C ASP A 67 31.47 33.42 -53.53
N GLU A 68 31.21 33.34 -54.84
CA GLU A 68 31.11 34.50 -55.73
C GLU A 68 29.94 35.41 -55.33
N PHE A 69 28.76 34.84 -55.04
CA PHE A 69 27.58 35.62 -54.64
C PHE A 69 27.84 36.47 -53.38
N PHE A 70 28.49 35.89 -52.37
CA PHE A 70 28.83 36.62 -51.14
C PHE A 70 30.03 37.57 -51.29
N LYS A 71 30.77 37.51 -52.40
CA LYS A 71 31.85 38.45 -52.77
C LYS A 71 31.38 39.58 -53.68
N LEU A 72 30.36 39.35 -54.50
CA LEU A 72 29.88 40.27 -55.54
C LEU A 72 29.21 41.54 -54.99
N SER A 73 28.44 41.45 -53.90
CA SER A 73 27.70 42.60 -53.35
C SER A 73 28.37 43.17 -52.10
N PRO A 74 28.57 44.52 -52.03
CA PRO A 74 29.19 45.18 -50.88
C PRO A 74 28.34 45.08 -49.59
N LEU A 75 27.05 44.79 -49.71
CA LEU A 75 26.16 44.61 -48.55
C LEU A 75 26.47 43.33 -47.77
N TRP A 76 26.94 42.27 -48.45
CA TRP A 76 27.36 41.02 -47.80
C TRP A 76 28.70 41.14 -47.06
N THR A 77 29.49 42.18 -47.35
CA THR A 77 30.71 42.50 -46.61
C THR A 77 30.40 42.91 -45.17
N GLN A 78 29.21 43.46 -44.93
CA GLN A 78 28.77 43.84 -43.58
C GLN A 78 28.39 42.65 -42.71
N VAL A 79 28.17 41.46 -43.28
CA VAL A 79 27.90 40.22 -42.53
C VAL A 79 29.23 39.53 -42.21
N PRO A 80 29.48 39.15 -40.94
CA PRO A 80 30.72 38.48 -40.56
C PRO A 80 31.02 37.23 -41.38
N ALA A 81 32.28 37.07 -41.81
CA ALA A 81 32.72 35.91 -42.61
C ALA A 81 32.44 34.56 -41.92
N ALA A 82 32.51 34.52 -40.59
CA ALA A 82 32.19 33.34 -39.78
C ALA A 82 30.70 32.94 -39.79
N ARG A 83 29.82 33.80 -40.31
CA ARG A 83 28.36 33.61 -40.29
C ARG A 83 27.73 33.53 -41.67
N LYS A 84 28.53 33.66 -42.73
CA LYS A 84 28.09 33.59 -44.12
C LYS A 84 28.75 32.44 -44.87
N GLY A 85 27.96 31.80 -45.72
CA GLY A 85 28.40 30.71 -46.57
C GLY A 85 28.46 29.37 -45.85
N ARG A 86 28.38 28.31 -46.64
CA ARG A 86 28.29 26.94 -46.13
C ARG A 86 29.52 26.48 -45.35
N VAL A 87 30.73 26.91 -45.74
CA VAL A 87 31.98 26.49 -45.07
C VAL A 87 31.99 26.96 -43.62
N SER A 88 31.66 28.23 -43.41
CA SER A 88 31.58 28.82 -42.07
C SER A 88 30.43 28.22 -41.26
N ALA A 89 29.26 28.02 -41.88
CA ALA A 89 28.13 27.37 -41.22
C ALA A 89 28.48 25.93 -40.75
N LYS A 90 29.14 25.14 -41.60
CA LYS A 90 29.58 23.79 -41.24
C LYS A 90 30.56 23.80 -40.07
N LYS A 91 31.55 24.71 -40.10
CA LYS A 91 32.53 24.84 -39.02
C LYS A 91 31.85 25.24 -37.70
N PHE A 92 30.99 26.25 -37.74
CA PHE A 92 30.25 26.73 -36.56
C PHE A 92 29.35 25.64 -35.97
N LEU A 93 28.58 24.94 -36.79
CA LEU A 93 27.71 23.85 -36.32
C LEU A 93 28.51 22.69 -35.73
N GLY A 94 29.67 22.37 -36.32
CA GLY A 94 30.58 21.35 -35.80
C GLY A 94 31.16 21.70 -34.43
N GLU A 95 31.64 22.94 -34.26
CA GLU A 95 32.18 23.44 -32.99
C GLU A 95 31.09 23.51 -31.91
N LEU A 96 29.88 23.95 -32.28
CA LEU A 96 28.75 24.02 -31.37
C LEU A 96 28.33 22.63 -30.89
N LEU A 97 28.18 21.68 -31.82
CA LEU A 97 27.85 20.30 -31.49
C LEU A 97 28.92 19.66 -30.60
N TYR A 98 30.20 19.86 -30.93
CA TYR A 98 31.31 19.35 -30.12
C TYR A 98 31.27 19.91 -28.70
N THR A 99 31.06 21.21 -28.56
CA THR A 99 30.97 21.88 -27.24
C THR A 99 29.79 21.35 -26.45
N HIS A 100 28.64 21.16 -27.10
CA HIS A 100 27.46 20.61 -26.47
C HIS A 100 27.69 19.17 -25.98
N ILE A 101 28.19 18.28 -26.85
CA ILE A 101 28.51 16.90 -26.47
C ILE A 101 29.49 16.87 -25.30
N LYS A 102 30.56 17.68 -25.34
CA LYS A 102 31.56 17.74 -24.26
C LYS A 102 30.95 18.18 -22.93
N LYS A 103 29.98 19.10 -22.96
CA LYS A 103 29.27 19.58 -21.77
C LYS A 103 28.31 18.53 -21.21
N GLU A 104 27.59 17.82 -22.07
CA GLU A 104 26.54 16.86 -21.66
C GLU A 104 27.11 15.47 -21.27
N LEU A 105 28.26 15.06 -21.82
CA LEU A 105 28.86 13.73 -21.56
C LEU A 105 29.05 13.38 -20.07
N PRO A 106 29.56 14.28 -19.20
CA PRO A 106 29.70 13.98 -17.78
C PRO A 106 28.35 13.75 -17.07
N PHE A 107 27.31 14.50 -17.45
CA PHE A 107 25.96 14.32 -16.91
C PHE A 107 25.37 12.99 -17.36
N LEU A 108 25.45 12.68 -18.66
CA LEU A 108 25.02 11.39 -19.19
C LEU A 108 25.73 10.21 -18.50
N ARG A 109 27.03 10.33 -18.23
CA ARG A 109 27.77 9.31 -17.47
C ARG A 109 27.22 9.15 -16.06
N LYS A 110 26.91 10.25 -15.38
CA LYS A 110 26.31 10.21 -14.03
C LYS A 110 24.96 9.50 -14.06
N ASP A 111 24.10 9.88 -14.99
CA ASP A 111 22.75 9.32 -15.13
C ASP A 111 22.81 7.81 -15.41
N ILE A 112 23.73 7.36 -16.26
CA ILE A 112 23.95 5.92 -16.52
C ILE A 112 24.39 5.19 -15.26
N LEU A 113 25.30 5.77 -14.46
CA LEU A 113 25.77 5.14 -13.22
C LEU A 113 24.68 5.08 -12.16
N GLU A 114 23.82 6.10 -12.10
CA GLU A 114 22.65 6.13 -11.21
C GLU A 114 21.66 5.03 -11.59
N LEU A 115 21.31 4.93 -12.88
CA LEU A 115 20.46 3.87 -13.41
C LEU A 115 21.04 2.47 -13.17
N ILE A 116 22.36 2.28 -13.32
CA ILE A 116 23.01 1.01 -12.98
C ILE A 116 22.83 0.69 -11.50
N GLY A 117 23.04 1.67 -10.61
CA GLY A 117 22.86 1.48 -9.18
C GLY A 117 21.41 1.15 -8.78
N GLU A 118 20.43 1.74 -9.47
CA GLU A 118 19.01 1.39 -9.30
C GLU A 118 18.73 -0.03 -9.77
N CYS A 119 19.19 -0.42 -10.96
CA CYS A 119 19.05 -1.78 -11.47
C CYS A 119 19.74 -2.82 -10.57
N GLU A 120 20.92 -2.52 -10.02
CA GLU A 120 21.63 -3.41 -9.09
C GLU A 120 20.85 -3.60 -7.79
N LYS A 121 20.24 -2.54 -7.25
CA LYS A 121 19.35 -2.64 -6.07
C LYS A 121 18.11 -3.47 -6.38
N GLU A 122 17.51 -3.29 -7.55
CA GLU A 122 16.34 -4.05 -7.98
C GLU A 122 16.69 -5.54 -8.12
N ILE A 123 17.81 -5.87 -8.78
CA ILE A 123 18.31 -7.25 -8.90
C ILE A 123 18.59 -7.86 -7.52
N ALA A 124 19.22 -7.10 -6.60
CA ALA A 124 19.48 -7.57 -5.25
C ALA A 124 18.17 -7.86 -4.48
N SER A 125 17.11 -7.07 -4.71
CA SER A 125 15.80 -7.29 -4.09
C SER A 125 15.09 -8.55 -4.60
N MET A 126 15.33 -8.95 -5.85
CA MET A 126 14.76 -10.18 -6.43
C MET A 126 15.41 -11.46 -5.88
N GLY A 127 16.60 -11.36 -5.29
CA GLY A 127 17.34 -12.48 -4.71
C GLY A 127 18.11 -13.33 -5.73
N PRO A 128 18.69 -14.46 -5.30
CA PRO A 128 19.55 -15.28 -6.16
C PRO A 128 18.75 -15.95 -7.28
N PRO A 129 19.32 -16.06 -8.50
CA PRO A 129 18.64 -16.68 -9.62
C PRO A 129 18.41 -18.17 -9.36
N VAL A 130 17.19 -18.63 -9.60
CA VAL A 130 16.80 -20.03 -9.50
C VAL A 130 17.21 -20.75 -10.80
N SER A 131 18.48 -21.13 -10.90
CA SER A 131 19.07 -21.74 -12.12
C SER A 131 18.93 -23.26 -12.22
N SER A 132 18.46 -23.93 -11.15
CA SER A 132 18.35 -25.38 -11.07
C SER A 132 17.13 -25.80 -10.25
N ILE A 133 16.56 -26.97 -10.58
CA ILE A 133 15.49 -27.61 -9.82
C ILE A 133 15.90 -27.81 -8.35
N ALA A 134 17.18 -28.09 -8.07
CA ALA A 134 17.66 -28.24 -6.69
C ALA A 134 17.57 -26.91 -5.92
N MET A 135 17.97 -25.81 -6.54
CA MET A 135 17.88 -24.46 -5.96
C MET A 135 16.43 -24.02 -5.81
N ALA A 136 15.55 -24.38 -6.76
CA ALA A 136 14.11 -24.12 -6.67
C ALA A 136 13.49 -24.79 -5.44
N LYS A 137 13.88 -26.05 -5.16
CA LYS A 137 13.41 -26.78 -3.96
C LYS A 137 13.89 -26.13 -2.66
N ILE A 138 15.14 -25.69 -2.61
CA ILE A 138 15.68 -25.00 -1.44
C ILE A 138 14.92 -23.69 -1.22
N LYS A 139 14.76 -22.88 -2.28
CA LYS A 139 14.03 -21.61 -2.21
C LYS A 139 12.57 -21.81 -1.77
N TYR A 140 11.89 -22.80 -2.35
CA TYR A 140 10.54 -23.19 -1.94
C TYR A 140 10.49 -23.51 -0.44
N PHE A 141 11.43 -24.34 0.05
CA PHE A 141 11.49 -24.71 1.45
C PHE A 141 11.77 -23.51 2.37
N GLU A 142 12.66 -22.61 1.99
CA GLU A 142 12.92 -21.34 2.70
C GLU A 142 11.66 -20.47 2.79
N CYS A 143 10.92 -20.30 1.68
CA CYS A 143 9.67 -19.55 1.66
C CYS A 143 8.63 -20.15 2.61
N ILE A 144 8.47 -21.47 2.60
CA ILE A 144 7.55 -22.18 3.51
C ILE A 144 7.98 -22.06 4.97
N LEU A 145 9.28 -22.17 5.27
CA LEU A 145 9.79 -22.00 6.64
C LEU A 145 9.59 -20.57 7.15
N MET A 146 9.85 -19.57 6.31
CA MET A 146 9.61 -18.17 6.65
C MET A 146 8.13 -17.90 6.91
N LEU A 147 7.24 -18.43 6.06
CA LEU A 147 5.79 -18.33 6.25
C LEU A 147 5.36 -19.01 7.54
N LYS A 148 5.84 -20.22 7.82
CA LYS A 148 5.56 -20.95 9.06
C LYS A 148 5.98 -20.14 10.28
N SER A 149 7.22 -19.63 10.30
CA SER A 149 7.73 -18.83 11.41
C SER A 149 6.87 -17.59 11.64
N SER A 150 6.46 -16.93 10.57
CA SER A 150 5.65 -15.70 10.63
C SER A 150 4.22 -15.98 11.08
N LEU A 151 3.63 -17.09 10.63
CA LEU A 151 2.30 -17.55 11.05
C LEU A 151 2.31 -17.96 12.53
N THR A 152 3.35 -18.69 12.98
CA THR A 152 3.52 -19.03 14.39
C THR A 152 3.64 -17.78 15.25
N ALA A 153 4.45 -16.80 14.84
CA ALA A 153 4.56 -15.52 15.55
C ALA A 153 3.21 -14.78 15.65
N LEU A 154 2.43 -14.78 14.56
CA LEU A 154 1.09 -14.18 14.54
C LEU A 154 0.13 -14.87 15.52
N LEU A 155 0.09 -16.21 15.53
CA LEU A 155 -0.78 -16.99 16.41
C LEU A 155 -0.34 -16.91 17.88
N ASP A 156 0.97 -16.89 18.13
CA ASP A 156 1.54 -16.71 19.47
C ASP A 156 1.40 -15.28 19.99
N GLY A 157 0.93 -14.35 19.15
CA GLY A 157 0.81 -12.94 19.50
C GLY A 157 2.16 -12.28 19.79
N ASN A 158 3.24 -12.78 19.18
CA ASN A 158 4.56 -12.20 19.27
C ASN A 158 4.74 -11.14 18.16
N TYR A 159 4.22 -9.94 18.43
CA TYR A 159 4.18 -8.82 17.49
C TYR A 159 5.49 -8.03 17.50
N SER A 160 6.60 -8.64 17.07
CA SER A 160 7.87 -7.94 16.96
C SER A 160 7.79 -6.76 15.98
N PHE A 161 8.63 -5.73 16.16
CA PHE A 161 8.67 -4.55 15.28
C PHE A 161 8.91 -4.91 13.81
N GLU A 162 9.65 -5.98 13.54
CA GLU A 162 9.93 -6.52 12.20
C GLU A 162 8.71 -7.20 11.54
N TYR A 163 7.83 -7.80 12.35
CA TYR A 163 6.53 -8.32 11.90
C TYR A 163 5.59 -7.17 11.51
N ILE A 164 5.51 -6.14 12.34
CA ILE A 164 4.65 -4.96 12.11
C ILE A 164 5.12 -4.16 10.88
N SER A 165 6.43 -3.99 10.70
CA SER A 165 6.97 -3.22 9.56
C SER A 165 6.75 -3.92 8.21
N LYS A 166 6.93 -5.24 8.14
CA LYS A 166 6.70 -6.03 6.92
C LYS A 166 5.21 -6.08 6.55
N TYR A 167 4.32 -6.18 7.53
CA TYR A 167 2.87 -6.20 7.32
C TYR A 167 2.28 -4.80 7.04
N LYS A 168 2.92 -3.72 7.53
CA LYS A 168 2.56 -2.32 7.25
C LYS A 168 2.93 -1.90 5.81
N ALA A 169 4.08 -2.34 5.31
CA ALA A 169 4.58 -1.98 3.98
C ALA A 169 3.68 -2.51 2.83
N ASP A 170 3.01 -3.64 3.02
CA ASP A 170 2.16 -4.26 1.99
C ASP A 170 0.73 -3.65 1.90
N PHE A 171 0.27 -2.96 2.95
CA PHE A 171 -0.99 -2.22 2.94
C PHE A 171 -0.83 -0.80 2.39
N GLU A 172 0.26 -0.09 2.72
CA GLU A 172 0.52 1.26 2.20
C GLU A 172 0.84 1.25 0.69
N ASN A 173 1.34 0.13 0.13
CA ASN A 173 1.66 0.00 -1.29
C ASN A 173 0.47 -0.35 -2.21
N LYS A 174 -0.75 -0.56 -1.69
CA LYS A 174 -1.95 -0.81 -2.52
C LYS A 174 -2.78 0.45 -2.83
N ASP A 175 -2.57 1.54 -2.10
CA ASP A 175 -3.34 2.79 -2.25
C ASP A 175 -2.45 4.01 -2.59
N CYS A 176 -1.55 3.89 -3.56
CA CYS A 176 -0.85 5.04 -4.12
C CYS A 176 -0.80 5.00 -5.66
N VAL A 177 -1.96 5.19 -6.27
CA VAL A 177 -2.08 5.97 -7.50
C VAL A 177 -2.83 7.26 -7.14
N ASP A 178 -2.11 8.31 -6.77
CA ASP A 178 -2.66 9.67 -6.82
C ASP A 178 -1.90 10.48 -7.88
N PRO A 179 -2.59 10.94 -8.95
CA PRO A 179 -2.03 11.85 -9.92
C PRO A 179 -2.21 13.30 -9.48
N THR A 180 -1.59 13.77 -8.40
CA THR A 180 -1.27 15.20 -8.28
C THR A 180 -0.26 15.49 -7.17
N GLY A 181 0.85 16.13 -7.53
CA GLY A 181 1.84 16.61 -6.57
C GLY A 181 1.33 17.76 -5.72
N LYS A 182 1.65 17.72 -4.42
CA LYS A 182 2.00 18.90 -3.62
C LYS A 182 2.71 18.48 -2.32
N ASN A 183 3.74 19.25 -2.00
CA ASN A 183 4.69 19.08 -0.90
C ASN A 183 4.05 19.17 0.50
N GLY A 184 4.56 18.32 1.40
CA GLY A 184 5.21 18.71 2.66
C GLY A 184 4.36 19.22 3.83
N SER A 185 4.30 18.44 4.91
CA SER A 185 4.79 18.85 6.24
C SER A 185 4.89 17.61 7.14
N ASN A 186 6.08 17.38 7.71
CA ASN A 186 6.31 16.41 8.77
C ASN A 186 6.11 17.14 10.09
N ASP A 187 5.08 16.78 10.85
CA ASP A 187 4.97 17.13 12.27
C ASP A 187 4.92 15.84 13.08
N SER A 188 6.02 15.58 13.77
CA SER A 188 6.22 14.48 14.70
C SER A 188 6.08 15.04 16.11
N ASP A 189 4.91 14.90 16.71
CA ASP A 189 4.74 15.20 18.14
C ASP A 189 5.02 13.94 18.94
N ASN A 190 6.05 14.08 19.76
CA ASN A 190 6.69 13.06 20.57
C ASN A 190 6.59 13.56 22.02
N ASP A 191 5.45 13.35 22.65
CA ASP A 191 5.25 13.72 24.05
C ASP A 191 5.42 12.50 24.95
N SER A 192 6.65 12.40 25.44
CA SER A 192 7.04 11.62 26.60
C SER A 192 6.94 12.50 27.84
N ASP A 193 5.90 12.34 28.64
CA ASP A 193 5.89 12.84 30.01
C ASP A 193 5.82 11.69 31.01
N ASN A 194 6.91 11.63 31.76
CA ASN A 194 7.27 10.70 32.79
C ASN A 194 7.28 11.51 34.08
N ASP A 195 6.21 11.43 34.87
CA ASP A 195 6.21 11.94 36.25
C ASP A 195 5.86 10.81 37.20
N SER A 196 6.92 10.28 37.80
CA SER A 196 6.91 9.60 39.08
C SER A 196 7.08 10.65 40.17
N ASP A 197 6.16 10.72 41.12
CA ASP A 197 6.52 10.85 42.52
C ASP A 197 5.42 10.29 43.44
N ASN A 198 5.92 9.56 44.43
CA ASN A 198 5.22 8.95 45.54
C ASN A 198 4.40 9.96 46.35
N ASP A 199 3.29 9.51 46.93
CA ASP A 199 3.22 9.40 48.39
C ASP A 199 2.14 8.38 48.79
N SER A 200 2.57 7.49 49.67
CA SER A 200 1.78 6.55 50.43
C SER A 200 0.93 7.29 51.46
N ASP A 201 -0.36 6.95 51.55
CA ASP A 201 -1.00 6.68 52.83
C ASP A 201 -2.23 5.79 52.60
N SER A 202 -2.28 4.72 53.38
CA SER A 202 -3.46 3.88 53.54
C SER A 202 -4.50 4.63 54.34
N ASP A 203 -5.75 4.66 53.88
CA ASP A 203 -6.89 4.46 54.76
C ASP A 203 -8.07 3.90 53.95
N ASN A 204 -8.58 2.78 54.44
CA ASN A 204 -9.88 2.23 54.10
C ASN A 204 -10.95 3.21 54.60
N ASP A 205 -11.91 3.54 53.74
CA ASP A 205 -13.34 3.77 54.03
C ASP A 205 -13.99 3.92 52.64
N SER A 206 -14.66 2.90 52.08
CA SER A 206 -16.08 2.63 52.31
C SER A 206 -16.87 3.89 52.63
N ASP A 207 -17.24 4.66 51.61
CA ASP A 207 -18.65 4.97 51.37
C ASP A 207 -18.85 5.45 49.93
N SER A 208 -19.78 4.75 49.28
CA SER A 208 -20.51 5.19 48.10
C SER A 208 -21.15 6.53 48.39
N ASP A 209 -20.90 7.52 47.54
CA ASP A 209 -21.96 8.25 46.84
C ASP A 209 -21.32 9.32 45.95
N ASN A 210 -21.46 9.15 44.64
CA ASN A 210 -21.49 10.30 43.77
C ASN A 210 -22.43 10.03 42.59
N ASP A 211 -23.61 10.62 42.71
CA ASP A 211 -24.54 10.84 41.62
C ASP A 211 -23.81 11.59 40.50
N SER A 212 -23.83 11.01 39.32
CA SER A 212 -23.57 11.71 38.08
C SER A 212 -24.57 11.17 37.08
N ASP A 213 -25.65 11.94 36.96
CA ASP A 213 -26.69 11.80 35.96
C ASP A 213 -26.09 11.48 34.59
N ASN A 214 -26.31 10.24 34.14
CA ASN A 214 -26.37 9.92 32.72
C ASN A 214 -27.73 9.27 32.48
N ASP A 215 -28.72 10.12 32.32
CA ASP A 215 -29.90 9.82 31.51
C ASP A 215 -29.40 9.53 30.08
N SER A 216 -29.19 8.25 29.79
CA SER A 216 -29.13 7.74 28.43
C SER A 216 -29.93 6.45 28.35
N ASP A 217 -31.18 6.60 27.91
CA ASP A 217 -31.92 5.67 27.08
C ASP A 217 -32.00 4.21 27.56
N LYS A 218 -32.83 4.01 28.58
CA LYS A 218 -33.70 2.82 28.60
C LYS A 218 -34.62 2.92 27.38
N ASP A 219 -34.31 2.21 26.30
CA ASP A 219 -35.24 1.68 25.28
C ASP A 219 -34.51 1.35 23.96
N ASN A 220 -33.45 0.52 23.97
CA ASN A 220 -32.86 -0.04 22.74
C ASN A 220 -32.21 -1.43 22.94
N ASP A 221 -32.73 -2.26 23.84
CA ASP A 221 -32.19 -3.63 24.05
C ASP A 221 -32.60 -4.65 22.96
N ASP A 222 -33.47 -4.26 22.01
CA ASP A 222 -34.03 -5.19 21.01
C ASP A 222 -33.29 -5.27 19.67
N LYS A 223 -32.11 -4.64 19.50
CA LYS A 223 -31.37 -4.67 18.21
C LYS A 223 -29.85 -4.80 18.26
N VAL A 224 -29.24 -5.08 19.40
CA VAL A 224 -27.82 -5.45 19.42
C VAL A 224 -27.75 -6.96 19.27
N ASP A 225 -27.30 -7.44 18.11
CA ASP A 225 -27.00 -8.86 17.92
C ASP A 225 -25.96 -9.27 18.97
N ASP A 226 -26.42 -9.98 20.00
CA ASP A 226 -25.62 -10.50 21.12
C ASP A 226 -24.32 -11.18 20.64
N PHE A 227 -24.33 -11.72 19.41
CA PHE A 227 -23.25 -12.47 18.80
C PHE A 227 -22.82 -11.93 17.44
N ALA A 228 -22.94 -10.61 17.22
CA ALA A 228 -22.43 -9.97 16.02
C ALA A 228 -21.00 -10.47 15.71
N PRO A 229 -20.77 -11.07 14.51
CA PRO A 229 -19.46 -11.57 14.13
C PRO A 229 -18.42 -10.47 14.22
N LEU A 230 -17.19 -10.81 14.64
CA LEU A 230 -16.09 -9.85 14.59
C LEU A 230 -15.93 -9.34 13.14
N SER A 231 -16.10 -8.04 12.93
CA SER A 231 -15.76 -7.38 11.68
C SER A 231 -14.23 -7.28 11.55
N LEU A 232 -13.75 -7.36 10.31
CA LEU A 232 -12.31 -7.23 10.04
C LEU A 232 -11.83 -5.76 10.05
N ASP A 233 -12.70 -4.78 10.30
CA ASP A 233 -12.39 -3.35 10.10
C ASP A 233 -11.35 -2.74 11.07
N LYS A 234 -10.98 -3.45 12.15
CA LYS A 234 -9.92 -3.00 13.06
C LYS A 234 -8.72 -3.92 12.96
N ASP A 235 -7.64 -3.36 12.42
CA ASP A 235 -6.25 -3.81 12.48
C ASP A 235 -6.06 -5.23 13.01
N HIS A 236 -5.90 -6.18 12.08
CA HIS A 236 -5.61 -7.61 12.32
C HIS A 236 -4.31 -7.87 13.11
N ARG A 237 -3.62 -6.82 13.53
CA ARG A 237 -2.33 -6.82 14.20
C ARG A 237 -2.37 -7.50 15.57
N PHE A 238 -3.53 -7.63 16.21
CA PHE A 238 -3.63 -8.14 17.59
C PHE A 238 -4.70 -9.23 17.77
N ILE A 239 -4.50 -10.42 17.16
CA ILE A 239 -5.40 -11.58 17.29
C ILE A 239 -5.81 -11.86 18.74
N ARG A 240 -4.85 -11.86 19.67
CA ARG A 240 -5.13 -12.18 21.08
C ARG A 240 -6.07 -11.17 21.74
N ALA A 241 -5.90 -9.88 21.44
CA ALA A 241 -6.78 -8.84 21.96
C ALA A 241 -8.21 -8.98 21.41
N SER A 242 -8.34 -9.25 20.10
CA SER A 242 -9.65 -9.46 19.48
C SER A 242 -10.38 -10.69 20.02
N LEU A 243 -9.66 -11.81 20.19
CA LEU A 243 -10.22 -13.03 20.79
C LEU A 243 -10.60 -12.81 22.26
N HIS A 244 -9.77 -12.09 23.02
CA HIS A 244 -10.09 -11.75 24.41
C HIS A 244 -11.36 -10.88 24.51
N GLY A 245 -11.52 -9.90 23.61
CA GLY A 245 -12.74 -9.10 23.54
C GLY A 245 -13.99 -9.94 23.21
N LEU A 246 -13.87 -10.96 22.35
CA LEU A 246 -14.96 -11.89 22.07
C LEU A 246 -15.30 -12.77 23.29
N TYR A 247 -14.30 -13.20 24.06
CA TYR A 247 -14.51 -13.92 25.31
C TYR A 247 -15.17 -13.07 26.39
N GLN A 248 -14.78 -11.80 26.52
CA GLN A 248 -15.43 -10.86 27.45
C GLN A 248 -16.91 -10.66 27.09
N ARG A 249 -17.24 -10.51 25.80
CA ARG A 249 -18.63 -10.41 25.33
C ARG A 249 -19.43 -11.68 25.66
N TYR A 250 -18.85 -12.86 25.47
CA TYR A 250 -19.48 -14.12 25.85
C TYR A 250 -19.88 -14.15 27.33
N ASN A 251 -18.97 -13.77 28.23
CA ASN A 251 -19.24 -13.73 29.67
C ASN A 251 -20.34 -12.71 30.03
N GLN A 252 -20.41 -11.58 29.34
CA GLN A 252 -21.47 -10.59 29.54
C GLN A 252 -22.84 -11.11 29.09
N VAL A 253 -22.89 -11.75 27.92
CA VAL A 253 -24.14 -12.28 27.36
C VAL A 253 -24.66 -13.47 28.15
N MET A 254 -23.78 -14.34 28.65
CA MET A 254 -24.15 -15.48 29.49
C MET A 254 -24.99 -15.05 30.70
N ASN A 255 -24.75 -13.87 31.26
CA ASN A 255 -25.46 -13.33 32.42
C ASN A 255 -26.78 -12.61 32.08
N ARG A 256 -27.17 -12.49 30.81
CA ARG A 256 -28.44 -11.86 30.41
C ARG A 256 -29.62 -12.79 30.66
N ASP A 257 -30.78 -12.20 31.00
CA ASP A 257 -32.01 -12.94 31.33
C ASP A 257 -32.47 -13.92 30.23
N LYS A 258 -32.16 -13.63 28.96
CA LYS A 258 -32.45 -14.48 27.79
C LYS A 258 -31.82 -15.88 27.88
N TYR A 259 -30.61 -15.98 28.43
CA TYR A 259 -29.83 -17.22 28.50
C TYR A 259 -29.88 -17.86 29.90
N MET A 260 -30.45 -17.16 30.86
CA MET A 260 -30.80 -17.69 32.18
C MET A 260 -32.18 -18.35 32.14
N LEU A 261 -32.43 -19.30 33.06
CA LEU A 261 -33.74 -19.92 33.19
C LEU A 261 -34.67 -18.98 33.99
N PRO A 262 -35.80 -18.51 33.41
CA PRO A 262 -36.68 -17.57 34.11
C PRO A 262 -37.26 -18.17 35.39
N LYS A 263 -37.51 -17.32 36.39
CA LYS A 263 -38.08 -17.75 37.68
C LYS A 263 -39.46 -18.40 37.53
N GLU A 264 -40.26 -17.97 36.56
CA GLU A 264 -41.56 -18.60 36.26
C GLU A 264 -41.38 -20.03 35.77
N LYS A 265 -40.36 -20.27 34.93
CA LYS A 265 -40.08 -21.59 34.36
C LYS A 265 -39.52 -22.55 35.40
N ILE A 266 -38.65 -22.05 36.29
CA ILE A 266 -38.18 -22.81 37.46
C ILE A 266 -39.37 -23.23 38.32
N SER A 267 -40.28 -22.30 38.61
CA SER A 267 -41.48 -22.58 39.41
C SER A 267 -42.39 -23.62 38.75
N GLU A 268 -42.57 -23.55 37.44
CA GLU A 268 -43.33 -24.55 36.68
C GLU A 268 -42.69 -25.94 36.76
N LEU A 269 -41.37 -26.04 36.58
CA LEU A 269 -40.63 -27.31 36.65
C LEU A 269 -40.67 -27.90 38.06
N VAL A 270 -40.52 -27.06 39.09
CA VAL A 270 -40.64 -27.48 40.49
C VAL A 270 -42.03 -28.04 40.77
N LEU A 271 -43.10 -27.40 40.31
CA LEU A 271 -44.46 -27.89 40.49
C LEU A 271 -44.73 -29.19 39.71
N ARG A 272 -44.19 -29.30 38.49
CA ARG A 272 -44.38 -30.45 37.60
C ARG A 272 -43.68 -31.71 38.08
N TYR A 273 -42.47 -31.58 38.62
CA TYR A 273 -41.63 -32.69 39.06
C TYR A 273 -41.59 -32.84 40.60
N LYS A 274 -42.47 -32.14 41.31
CA LYS A 274 -42.68 -32.33 42.75
C LYS A 274 -43.18 -33.75 43.02
N GLY A 275 -42.31 -34.60 43.53
CA GLY A 275 -42.66 -35.95 43.98
C GLY A 275 -43.48 -35.95 45.27
N SER A 276 -43.82 -37.13 45.78
CA SER A 276 -44.46 -37.34 47.09
C SER A 276 -43.48 -37.15 48.27
N GLU A 277 -42.40 -36.40 48.08
CA GLU A 277 -41.39 -36.13 49.09
C GLU A 277 -41.92 -35.19 50.17
N LEU A 278 -41.31 -35.22 51.36
CA LEU A 278 -41.74 -34.39 52.49
C LEU A 278 -41.69 -32.89 52.12
N PRO A 279 -42.67 -32.09 52.56
CA PRO A 279 -42.64 -30.63 52.36
C PRO A 279 -41.32 -30.04 52.85
N GLY A 280 -40.57 -29.39 51.94
CA GLY A 280 -39.28 -28.75 52.24
C GLY A 280 -38.06 -29.37 51.52
N PHE A 281 -38.20 -30.56 50.92
CA PHE A 281 -37.12 -31.19 50.14
C PHE A 281 -37.37 -31.06 48.64
N VAL A 282 -36.33 -30.68 47.88
CA VAL A 282 -36.38 -30.62 46.41
C VAL A 282 -35.88 -31.95 45.86
N SER A 283 -36.68 -32.56 45.00
CA SER A 283 -36.32 -33.85 44.39
C SER A 283 -35.14 -33.71 43.44
N PHE A 284 -34.23 -34.69 43.46
CA PHE A 284 -33.11 -34.76 42.51
C PHE A 284 -33.59 -34.74 41.05
N THR A 285 -34.77 -35.29 40.76
CA THR A 285 -35.39 -35.24 39.43
C THR A 285 -35.73 -33.80 39.02
N THR A 286 -36.22 -32.98 39.96
CA THR A 286 -36.49 -31.56 39.71
C THR A 286 -35.19 -30.80 39.40
N PHE A 287 -34.14 -31.04 40.19
CA PHE A 287 -32.81 -30.50 39.94
C PHE A 287 -32.27 -30.89 38.55
N LYS A 288 -32.34 -32.18 38.20
CA LYS A 288 -31.89 -32.70 36.90
C LYS A 288 -32.59 -31.99 35.73
N HIS A 289 -33.90 -31.78 35.81
CA HIS A 289 -34.64 -31.10 34.74
C HIS A 289 -34.29 -29.62 34.62
N ILE A 290 -34.13 -28.91 35.75
CA ILE A 290 -33.67 -27.51 35.75
C ILE A 290 -32.26 -27.42 35.12
N TYR A 291 -31.37 -28.32 35.54
CA TYR A 291 -29.99 -28.38 35.07
C TYR A 291 -29.89 -28.66 33.56
N ILE A 292 -30.66 -29.63 33.03
CA ILE A 292 -30.67 -29.93 31.59
C ILE A 292 -31.20 -28.73 30.79
N GLU A 293 -32.26 -28.06 31.25
CA GLU A 293 -32.82 -26.88 30.57
C GLU A 293 -31.84 -25.71 30.55
N THR A 294 -31.01 -25.54 31.59
CA THR A 294 -29.90 -24.57 31.58
C THR A 294 -28.78 -24.99 30.64
N LEU A 295 -28.43 -26.28 30.63
CA LEU A 295 -27.35 -26.82 29.80
C LEU A 295 -27.62 -26.63 28.31
N VAL A 296 -28.87 -26.85 27.86
CA VAL A 296 -29.27 -26.64 26.46
C VAL A 296 -29.05 -25.18 26.04
N ARG A 297 -29.45 -24.21 26.87
CA ARG A 297 -29.26 -22.78 26.59
C ARG A 297 -27.77 -22.40 26.50
N TRP A 298 -26.95 -22.99 27.35
CA TRP A 298 -25.49 -22.78 27.33
C TRP A 298 -24.83 -23.48 26.14
N SER A 299 -25.37 -24.60 25.67
CA SER A 299 -24.88 -25.31 24.49
C SER A 299 -25.00 -24.46 23.23
N ASP A 300 -26.20 -23.94 22.95
CA ASP A 300 -26.45 -23.08 21.79
C ASP A 300 -25.55 -21.83 21.82
N LEU A 301 -25.47 -21.21 23.00
CA LEU A 301 -24.61 -20.05 23.27
C LEU A 301 -23.13 -20.35 22.98
N THR A 302 -22.62 -21.48 23.46
CA THR A 302 -21.23 -21.90 23.29
C THR A 302 -20.91 -22.19 21.83
N LYS A 303 -21.82 -22.87 21.10
CA LYS A 303 -21.66 -23.15 19.67
C LYS A 303 -21.51 -21.88 18.85
N VAL A 304 -22.35 -20.87 19.11
CA VAL A 304 -22.28 -19.57 18.42
C VAL A 304 -20.95 -18.85 18.73
N HIS A 305 -20.52 -18.85 20.00
CA HIS A 305 -19.25 -18.23 20.39
C HIS A 305 -18.03 -18.90 19.74
N VAL A 306 -17.96 -20.22 19.78
CA VAL A 306 -16.85 -20.98 19.18
C VAL A 306 -16.85 -20.79 17.65
N ASN A 307 -18.03 -20.79 17.01
CA ASN A 307 -18.16 -20.49 15.59
C ASN A 307 -17.59 -19.10 15.26
N ASN A 308 -17.95 -18.08 16.02
CA ASN A 308 -17.41 -16.74 15.84
C ASN A 308 -15.88 -16.68 16.03
N MET A 309 -15.32 -17.44 16.97
CA MET A 309 -13.87 -17.51 17.18
C MET A 309 -13.13 -18.10 15.98
N HIS A 310 -13.53 -19.30 15.53
CA HIS A 310 -12.79 -19.96 14.46
C HIS A 310 -13.04 -19.31 13.08
N GLN A 311 -14.22 -18.71 12.85
CA GLN A 311 -14.48 -17.89 11.66
C GLN A 311 -13.62 -16.63 11.62
N TYR A 312 -13.40 -15.98 12.76
CA TYR A 312 -12.48 -14.85 12.85
C TYR A 312 -11.04 -15.30 12.55
N LEU A 313 -10.58 -16.39 13.16
CA LEU A 313 -9.26 -16.96 12.89
C LEU A 313 -9.07 -17.33 11.43
N TYR A 314 -10.08 -17.93 10.80
CA TYR A 314 -10.06 -18.23 9.37
C TYR A 314 -9.80 -16.97 8.54
N LYS A 315 -10.59 -15.91 8.75
CA LYS A 315 -10.43 -14.65 7.99
C LYS A 315 -9.06 -14.02 8.19
N VAL A 316 -8.54 -14.03 9.42
CA VAL A 316 -7.21 -13.47 9.71
C VAL A 316 -6.10 -14.27 9.04
N VAL A 317 -6.14 -15.61 9.13
CA VAL A 317 -5.12 -16.46 8.51
C VAL A 317 -5.20 -16.40 6.99
N THR A 318 -6.40 -16.35 6.41
CA THR A 318 -6.60 -16.14 4.97
C THR A 318 -6.00 -14.82 4.52
N SER A 319 -6.32 -13.72 5.21
CA SER A 319 -5.72 -12.40 4.92
C SER A 319 -4.20 -12.41 5.04
N PHE A 320 -3.66 -13.10 6.04
CA PHE A 320 -2.22 -13.26 6.25
C PHE A 320 -1.53 -14.04 5.12
N ILE A 321 -2.12 -15.15 4.68
CA ILE A 321 -1.61 -15.90 3.53
C ILE A 321 -1.68 -15.02 2.27
N GLU A 322 -2.75 -14.25 2.10
CA GLU A 322 -2.92 -13.39 0.93
C GLU A 322 -1.90 -12.26 0.81
N SER A 323 -1.43 -11.72 1.95
CA SER A 323 -0.43 -10.64 1.99
C SER A 323 1.01 -11.16 1.97
N THR A 324 1.29 -12.25 2.69
CA THR A 324 2.67 -12.67 2.99
C THR A 324 3.16 -13.84 2.13
N ALA A 325 2.26 -14.65 1.55
CA ALA A 325 2.68 -15.77 0.73
C ALA A 325 3.18 -15.33 -0.66
N GLU A 326 4.17 -16.05 -1.18
CA GLU A 326 4.67 -15.86 -2.53
C GLU A 326 3.53 -16.10 -3.55
N PRO A 327 3.39 -15.28 -4.61
CA PRO A 327 2.26 -15.36 -5.55
C PRO A 327 2.05 -16.74 -6.17
N LEU A 328 3.14 -17.48 -6.42
CA LEU A 328 3.09 -18.83 -7.00
C LEU A 328 2.55 -19.89 -6.03
N LEU A 329 2.66 -19.65 -4.72
CA LEU A 329 2.25 -20.60 -3.67
C LEU A 329 0.92 -20.24 -3.03
N LYS A 330 0.53 -18.97 -3.12
CA LYS A 330 -0.68 -18.41 -2.52
C LYS A 330 -1.92 -19.27 -2.77
N ASP A 331 -2.25 -19.57 -4.02
CA ASP A 331 -3.47 -20.31 -4.36
C ASP A 331 -3.46 -21.75 -3.81
N THR A 332 -2.30 -22.40 -3.86
CA THR A 332 -2.14 -23.78 -3.34
C THR A 332 -2.24 -23.79 -1.82
N LEU A 333 -1.64 -22.81 -1.14
CA LEU A 333 -1.68 -22.67 0.31
C LEU A 333 -3.09 -22.37 0.81
N LEU A 334 -3.82 -21.48 0.13
CA LEU A 334 -5.21 -21.18 0.45
C LEU A 334 -6.10 -22.42 0.30
N LEU A 335 -5.94 -23.17 -0.79
CA LEU A 335 -6.71 -24.40 -1.01
C LEU A 335 -6.43 -25.47 0.06
N GLU A 336 -5.17 -25.66 0.43
CA GLU A 336 -4.82 -26.61 1.49
C GLU A 336 -5.28 -26.11 2.87
N PHE A 337 -5.25 -24.81 3.12
CA PHE A 337 -5.78 -24.21 4.34
C PHE A 337 -7.30 -24.40 4.44
N ASP A 338 -8.06 -24.22 3.36
CA ASP A 338 -9.51 -24.44 3.33
C ASP A 338 -9.87 -25.90 3.65
N LYS A 339 -9.12 -26.86 3.09
CA LYS A 339 -9.29 -28.29 3.41
C LYS A 339 -9.01 -28.56 4.89
N PHE A 340 -7.91 -28.01 5.41
CA PHE A 340 -7.55 -28.14 6.82
C PHE A 340 -8.63 -27.55 7.72
N TYR A 341 -9.06 -26.32 7.46
CA TYR A 341 -10.08 -25.62 8.23
C TYR A 341 -11.41 -26.39 8.26
N SER A 342 -11.87 -26.86 7.11
CA SER A 342 -13.10 -27.67 7.02
C SER A 342 -13.02 -28.94 7.87
N SER A 343 -11.86 -29.62 7.87
CA SER A 343 -11.63 -30.79 8.71
C SER A 343 -11.58 -30.46 10.20
N GLN A 344 -11.01 -29.32 10.58
CA GLN A 344 -10.95 -28.91 11.99
C GLN A 344 -12.30 -28.42 12.51
N SER A 345 -13.08 -27.69 11.69
CA SER A 345 -14.42 -27.23 12.06
C SER A 345 -15.31 -28.42 12.45
N ALA A 346 -15.34 -29.48 11.64
CA ALA A 346 -16.11 -30.68 11.94
C ALA A 346 -15.68 -31.35 13.27
N LYS A 347 -14.37 -31.39 13.55
CA LYS A 347 -13.87 -31.93 14.82
C LYS A 347 -14.25 -31.05 16.01
N ILE A 348 -14.24 -29.73 15.85
CA ILE A 348 -14.64 -28.79 16.89
C ILE A 348 -16.12 -29.01 17.24
N ASP A 349 -16.98 -29.13 16.23
CA ASP A 349 -18.40 -29.41 16.42
C ASP A 349 -18.63 -30.73 17.15
N ASP A 350 -17.96 -31.81 16.72
CA ASP A 350 -18.03 -33.12 17.39
C ASP A 350 -17.58 -33.06 18.85
N VAL A 351 -16.48 -32.35 19.15
CA VAL A 351 -15.96 -32.21 20.52
C VAL A 351 -16.92 -31.42 21.39
N ILE A 352 -17.52 -30.34 20.88
CA ILE A 352 -18.51 -29.55 21.62
C ILE A 352 -19.73 -30.41 21.96
N GLU A 353 -20.26 -31.17 21.00
CA GLU A 353 -21.42 -32.05 21.24
C GLU A 353 -21.10 -33.13 22.27
N ASN A 354 -19.91 -33.71 22.24
CA ASN A 354 -19.48 -34.71 23.22
C ASN A 354 -19.40 -34.11 24.64
N ILE A 355 -18.81 -32.92 24.79
CA ILE A 355 -18.72 -32.22 26.09
C ILE A 355 -20.13 -32.01 26.68
N PHE A 356 -21.07 -31.50 25.89
CA PHE A 356 -22.44 -31.28 26.39
C PHE A 356 -23.22 -32.58 26.61
N THR A 357 -22.91 -33.64 25.86
CA THR A 357 -23.50 -34.98 26.08
C THR A 357 -23.04 -35.56 27.42
N ASP A 358 -21.75 -35.47 27.73
CA ASP A 358 -21.17 -35.94 28.99
C ASP A 358 -21.74 -35.16 30.19
N GLU A 359 -21.80 -33.83 30.07
CA GLU A 359 -22.38 -32.94 31.10
C GLU A 359 -23.88 -33.15 31.30
N GLY A 360 -24.59 -33.77 30.36
CA GLY A 360 -26.01 -34.11 30.48
C GLY A 360 -26.34 -35.10 31.62
N THR A 361 -25.31 -35.69 32.24
CA THR A 361 -25.43 -36.60 33.39
C THR A 361 -24.84 -35.97 34.66
N PRO A 362 -25.64 -35.21 35.44
CA PRO A 362 -25.10 -34.54 36.62
C PRO A 362 -24.72 -35.56 37.70
N PHE A 363 -23.42 -35.61 38.04
CA PHE A 363 -22.89 -36.35 39.18
C PHE A 363 -22.69 -35.39 40.37
N THR A 364 -23.18 -35.77 41.55
CA THR A 364 -23.13 -34.94 42.77
C THR A 364 -21.89 -35.19 43.63
N MET A 365 -20.78 -35.65 43.04
CA MET A 365 -19.53 -36.01 43.74
C MET A 365 -18.45 -34.91 43.66
N ASN A 366 -18.80 -33.72 43.19
CA ASN A 366 -17.88 -32.58 43.08
C ASN A 366 -17.99 -31.62 44.26
#